data_AF-A0A8J2XKK1-F1
#
_entry.id   AF-A0A8J2XKK1-F1
#
_cell.length_a   1.000
_cell.length_b   1.000
_cell.length_c   1.000
_cell.angle_alpha   90.00
_cell.angle_beta   90.00
_cell.angle_gamma   90.00
#
_symmetry.space_group_name_H-M   'P 1'
#
loop_
_entity.id
_entity.type
_entity.pdbx_description
1 polymer ?
#
loop_
_entity_poly.entity_id
_entity_poly.type
_entity_poly.pdbx_seq_one_letter_code
_entity_poly.pdbx_strand_id
1 'polypeptide(L)'
;MDAVQYRTVAGTFTARVPDGSDHDYNPDRVTMEGRVVFEPVLAHPDRPIPYSVVPEMILPRPIRAEIVDGELMVFVARDDETVAQPVRLMVSMDDRGAYPWHWRMRYLELTLAGEELAPPAMEFHLPPGPGVFRLEEAAPMTTRTSSPVLRGPQGPQGDLADHYSLGDRAGALDLGEFSLSTVVRLTAVGDLTVEDLPQTLGKAGTCTLFIAQGGTGGHTLTVRGARTPYGTPVPLSSTPGAIDMVHLLHSGQDWFVTVGAPDARVPAGWQP
;
A
#
# COMPACT_ATOMS: atom_id res chain seq x y z
N MET A 1 -1.30 4.54 39.80
CA MET A 1 -0.38 4.19 38.69
C MET A 1 -1.22 3.46 37.67
N ASP A 2 -1.33 3.99 36.46
CA ASP A 2 -1.91 3.23 35.37
C ASP A 2 -1.04 1.99 35.12
N ALA A 3 -1.67 0.85 34.90
CA ALA A 3 -0.95 -0.40 34.70
C ALA A 3 -0.03 -0.29 33.48
N VAL A 4 1.20 -0.80 33.60
CA VAL A 4 2.13 -0.92 32.46
C VAL A 4 1.46 -1.71 31.35
N GLN A 5 1.33 -1.09 30.18
CA GLN A 5 0.69 -1.71 29.03
C GLN A 5 1.72 -2.45 28.17
N TYR A 6 1.34 -3.65 27.72
CA TYR A 6 2.13 -4.48 26.83
C TYR A 6 1.29 -4.83 25.60
N ARG A 7 1.96 -4.93 24.46
CA ARG A 7 1.35 -5.40 23.23
C ARG A 7 2.16 -6.55 22.64
N THR A 8 1.47 -7.54 22.08
CA THR A 8 2.12 -8.60 21.31
C THR A 8 2.60 -8.00 19.99
N VAL A 9 3.83 -8.30 19.62
CA VAL A 9 4.48 -7.84 18.41
C VAL A 9 4.77 -9.04 17.52
N ALA A 10 4.39 -8.94 16.25
CA ALA A 10 4.62 -9.99 15.26
C ALA A 10 5.19 -9.38 13.98
N GLY A 11 5.94 -10.18 13.23
CA GLY A 11 6.42 -9.83 11.90
C GLY A 11 6.65 -11.07 11.05
N THR A 12 6.51 -10.93 9.73
CA THR A 12 6.66 -11.99 8.72
C THR A 12 7.95 -11.88 7.89
N PHE A 13 8.99 -12.66 8.19
CA PHE A 13 10.32 -12.62 7.54
C PHE A 13 10.43 -13.57 6.36
N THR A 14 10.01 -13.10 5.19
CA THR A 14 10.11 -13.86 3.93
C THR A 14 10.54 -12.96 2.78
N ALA A 15 11.37 -13.49 1.87
CA ALA A 15 11.71 -12.86 0.60
C ALA A 15 11.00 -13.54 -0.57
N ARG A 16 10.94 -12.83 -1.70
CA ARG A 16 10.59 -13.38 -3.01
C ARG A 16 11.85 -13.44 -3.85
N VAL A 17 12.26 -14.63 -4.25
CA VAL A 17 13.42 -14.83 -5.11
C VAL A 17 12.91 -14.91 -6.56
N PRO A 18 13.46 -14.14 -7.51
CA PRO A 18 13.15 -14.31 -8.93
C PRO A 18 13.46 -15.75 -9.33
N ASP A 19 12.48 -16.46 -9.84
CA ASP A 19 12.67 -17.85 -10.24
C ASP A 19 13.72 -17.94 -11.38
N GLY A 20 14.54 -18.99 -11.28
CA GLY A 20 15.47 -19.42 -12.31
C GLY A 20 15.55 -20.94 -12.44
N SER A 21 14.68 -21.68 -11.76
CA SER A 21 14.82 -23.12 -11.51
C SER A 21 13.57 -23.95 -11.78
N ASP A 22 12.37 -23.36 -11.84
CA ASP A 22 11.15 -24.09 -12.16
C ASP A 22 10.37 -23.53 -13.37
N HIS A 23 9.23 -24.13 -13.69
CA HIS A 23 8.46 -23.82 -14.90
C HIS A 23 7.31 -22.83 -14.65
N ASP A 24 7.19 -22.30 -13.43
CA ASP A 24 6.17 -21.31 -13.12
C ASP A 24 6.76 -19.89 -13.18
N TYR A 25 5.90 -18.89 -13.47
CA TYR A 25 6.33 -17.50 -13.54
C TYR A 25 6.24 -16.79 -12.18
N ASN A 26 5.97 -17.53 -11.11
CA ASN A 26 5.77 -16.99 -9.78
C ASN A 26 7.11 -16.96 -9.05
N PRO A 27 7.50 -15.84 -8.43
CA PRO A 27 8.70 -15.81 -7.61
C PRO A 27 8.52 -16.69 -6.37
N ASP A 28 9.52 -17.53 -6.11
CA ASP A 28 9.58 -18.40 -4.94
C ASP A 28 9.57 -17.61 -3.64
N ARG A 29 8.84 -18.11 -2.66
CA ARG A 29 8.84 -17.55 -1.30
C ARG A 29 9.86 -18.31 -0.45
N VAL A 30 10.85 -17.57 0.05
CA VAL A 30 11.90 -18.12 0.91
C VAL A 30 11.80 -17.46 2.29
N THR A 31 11.79 -18.25 3.35
CA THR A 31 11.82 -17.78 4.74
C THR A 31 13.21 -17.29 5.11
N MET A 32 13.25 -16.24 5.92
CA MET A 32 14.48 -15.80 6.56
C MET A 32 14.59 -16.45 7.94
N GLU A 33 15.81 -16.64 8.40
CA GLU A 33 16.14 -17.10 9.74
C GLU A 33 17.14 -16.16 10.38
N GLY A 34 17.16 -16.07 11.70
CA GLY A 34 18.13 -15.25 12.41
C GLY A 34 17.59 -14.74 13.73
N ARG A 35 18.20 -13.66 14.23
CA ARG A 35 17.89 -13.11 15.55
C ARG A 35 17.60 -11.62 15.48
N VAL A 36 16.79 -11.16 16.41
CA VAL A 36 16.39 -9.75 16.53
C VAL A 36 16.55 -9.27 17.95
N VAL A 37 17.05 -8.06 18.13
CA VAL A 37 17.12 -7.38 19.42
C VAL A 37 16.27 -6.12 19.38
N PHE A 38 15.33 -6.00 20.31
CA PHE A 38 14.55 -4.80 20.57
C PHE A 38 15.22 -4.02 21.71
N GLU A 39 15.75 -2.85 21.42
CA GLU A 39 16.39 -1.93 22.37
C GLU A 39 15.47 -0.73 22.60
N PRO A 40 15.16 -0.36 23.87
CA PRO A 40 14.45 0.89 24.12
C PRO A 40 15.38 2.08 23.96
N VAL A 41 14.91 3.09 23.23
CA VAL A 41 15.64 4.32 22.96
C VAL A 41 14.86 5.50 23.52
N LEU A 42 15.50 6.30 24.36
CA LEU A 42 14.93 7.57 24.85
C LEU A 42 14.99 8.61 23.72
N ALA A 43 13.90 9.31 23.42
CA ALA A 43 13.89 10.34 22.38
C ALA A 43 14.72 11.58 22.73
N HIS A 44 15.04 11.78 24.02
CA HIS A 44 15.88 12.87 24.51
C HIS A 44 16.91 12.36 25.52
N PRO A 45 17.96 11.65 25.08
CA PRO A 45 18.97 11.12 26.00
C PRO A 45 19.72 12.21 26.77
N ASP A 46 19.80 13.42 26.21
CA ASP A 46 20.58 14.54 26.75
C ASP A 46 19.78 15.51 27.63
N ARG A 47 18.46 15.34 27.75
CA ARG A 47 17.65 16.19 28.62
C ARG A 47 17.66 15.61 30.04
N PRO A 48 18.15 16.35 31.05
CA PRO A 48 18.05 15.90 32.44
C PRO A 48 16.57 15.71 32.76
N ILE A 49 16.21 14.49 33.18
CA ILE A 49 14.87 14.16 33.65
C ILE A 49 14.60 15.11 34.83
N PRO A 50 13.61 16.01 34.77
CA PRO A 50 13.39 16.99 35.82
C PRO A 50 13.08 16.26 37.13
N TYR A 51 14.03 16.30 38.07
CA TYR A 51 13.97 15.68 39.40
C TYR A 51 12.98 16.42 40.34
N SER A 52 11.72 16.55 39.93
CA SER A 52 10.66 17.09 40.77
C SER A 52 9.45 16.18 40.67
N VAL A 53 9.45 15.15 41.51
CA VAL A 53 8.37 14.17 41.73
C VAL A 53 8.05 13.30 40.51
N VAL A 54 9.04 12.57 40.01
CA VAL A 54 8.83 11.58 38.93
C VAL A 54 8.27 10.30 39.56
N PRO A 55 7.07 9.80 39.17
CA PRO A 55 6.71 8.42 39.47
C PRO A 55 7.76 7.52 38.81
N GLU A 56 8.28 6.52 39.53
CA GLU A 56 9.29 5.56 39.07
C GLU A 56 9.13 5.23 37.57
N MET A 57 10.07 5.72 36.74
CA MET A 57 10.03 5.46 35.30
C MET A 57 10.53 4.04 35.05
N ILE A 58 9.63 3.16 34.63
CA ILE A 58 9.99 1.80 34.22
C ILE A 58 10.52 1.89 32.78
N LEU A 59 11.81 1.69 32.59
CA LEU A 59 12.39 1.43 31.27
C LEU A 59 12.43 -0.08 31.04
N PRO A 60 11.98 -0.56 29.87
CA PRO A 60 12.05 -1.98 29.60
C PRO A 60 13.52 -2.37 29.39
N ARG A 61 13.84 -3.64 29.51
CA ARG A 61 15.15 -4.15 29.12
C ARG A 61 15.16 -4.51 27.64
N PRO A 62 16.33 -4.59 26.99
CA PRO A 62 16.41 -5.14 25.65
C PRO A 62 15.83 -6.55 25.60
N ILE A 63 15.04 -6.84 24.58
CA ILE A 63 14.41 -8.16 24.37
C ILE A 63 15.06 -8.80 23.15
N ARG A 64 15.47 -10.06 23.31
CA ARG A 64 16.03 -10.88 22.22
C ARG A 64 14.96 -11.84 21.74
N ALA A 65 14.79 -11.90 20.42
CA ALA A 65 13.87 -12.78 19.74
C ALA A 65 14.61 -13.50 18.61
N GLU A 66 14.03 -14.61 18.17
CA GLU A 66 14.50 -15.40 17.04
C GLU A 66 13.45 -15.37 15.93
N ILE A 67 13.92 -15.57 14.71
CA ILE A 67 13.11 -15.71 13.52
C ILE A 67 13.16 -17.19 13.14
N VAL A 68 12.02 -17.88 13.29
CA VAL A 68 11.88 -19.30 12.99
C VAL A 68 10.74 -19.46 12.01
N ASP A 69 10.99 -20.13 10.88
CA ASP A 69 10.03 -20.27 9.77
C ASP A 69 9.46 -18.92 9.28
N GLY A 70 10.26 -17.86 9.39
CA GLY A 70 9.84 -16.50 9.05
C GLY A 70 8.92 -15.82 10.09
N GLU A 71 8.77 -16.37 11.30
CA GLU A 71 7.98 -15.77 12.38
C GLU A 71 8.84 -15.35 13.58
N LEU A 72 8.44 -14.27 14.25
CA LEU A 72 9.15 -13.73 15.41
C LEU A 72 8.73 -14.40 16.72
N MET A 73 9.68 -15.06 17.39
CA MET A 73 9.43 -15.79 18.64
C MET A 73 10.47 -15.45 19.72
N VAL A 74 10.08 -15.53 20.98
CA VAL A 74 10.99 -15.57 22.12
C VAL A 74 10.92 -16.96 22.74
N PHE A 75 12.08 -17.51 23.06
CA PHE A 75 12.19 -18.80 23.72
C PHE A 75 12.38 -18.59 25.23
N VAL A 76 11.45 -19.12 26.02
CA VAL A 76 11.46 -18.99 27.49
C VAL A 76 11.55 -20.37 28.12
N ALA A 77 12.47 -20.53 29.07
CA ALA A 77 12.57 -21.74 29.87
C ALA A 77 11.39 -21.82 30.85
N ARG A 78 10.65 -22.93 30.81
CA ARG A 78 9.52 -23.23 31.69
C ARG A 78 9.53 -24.70 32.03
N ASP A 79 9.61 -25.03 33.31
CA ASP A 79 9.50 -26.40 33.83
C ASP A 79 10.43 -27.40 33.08
N ASP A 80 11.72 -27.04 32.96
CA ASP A 80 12.78 -27.77 32.24
C ASP A 80 12.63 -27.85 30.70
N GLU A 81 11.63 -27.20 30.12
CA GLU A 81 11.44 -27.11 28.67
C GLU A 81 11.64 -25.69 28.14
N THR A 82 12.09 -25.58 26.89
CA THR A 82 12.16 -24.30 26.18
C THR A 82 10.91 -24.13 25.32
N VAL A 83 10.08 -23.15 25.64
CA VAL A 83 8.81 -22.90 24.95
C VAL A 83 8.91 -21.64 24.10
N ALA A 84 8.53 -21.76 22.83
CA ALA A 84 8.40 -20.62 21.92
C ALA A 84 7.15 -19.81 22.27
N GLN A 85 7.28 -18.49 22.41
CA GLN A 85 6.19 -17.58 22.71
C GLN A 85 6.23 -16.34 21.81
N PRO A 86 5.07 -15.73 21.50
CA PRO A 86 5.04 -14.45 20.80
C PRO A 86 5.78 -13.36 21.57
N VAL A 87 6.43 -12.45 20.85
CA VAL A 87 7.13 -11.32 21.47
C VAL A 87 6.13 -10.35 22.08
N ARG A 88 6.36 -9.95 23.34
CA ARG A 88 5.55 -8.94 24.02
C ARG A 88 6.45 -7.77 24.41
N LEU A 89 6.14 -6.60 23.87
CA LEU A 89 6.88 -5.37 24.14
C LEU A 89 6.01 -4.41 24.97
N MET A 90 6.66 -3.60 25.80
CA MET A 90 6.01 -2.51 26.50
C MET A 90 5.61 -1.41 25.52
N VAL A 91 4.42 -0.85 25.69
CA VAL A 91 3.88 0.25 24.88
C VAL A 91 4.69 1.53 25.10
N SER A 92 4.95 2.28 24.03
CA SER A 92 5.53 3.63 24.07
C SER A 92 4.51 4.61 24.67
N MET A 93 4.91 5.45 25.62
CA MET A 93 4.02 6.44 26.26
C MET A 93 3.89 7.74 25.42
N ASP A 94 2.73 8.40 25.60
CA ASP A 94 2.11 9.51 24.85
C ASP A 94 3.02 10.72 24.44
N ASP A 95 2.75 11.21 23.23
CA ASP A 95 3.10 12.47 22.56
C ASP A 95 2.82 13.77 23.36
N ARG A 96 2.10 13.71 24.49
CA ARG A 96 1.88 14.81 25.46
C ARG A 96 3.10 15.17 26.33
N GLY A 97 4.28 14.62 26.04
CA GLY A 97 5.56 15.22 26.41
C GLY A 97 6.10 14.89 27.82
N ALA A 98 5.60 13.85 28.49
CA ALA A 98 6.12 13.48 29.80
C ALA A 98 7.17 12.35 29.79
N TYR A 99 7.10 11.31 28.95
CA TYR A 99 8.25 10.40 28.73
C TYR A 99 8.28 9.73 27.35
N PRO A 100 9.36 9.85 26.55
CA PRO A 100 9.27 9.74 25.10
C PRO A 100 10.20 8.63 24.60
N TRP A 101 9.90 7.37 24.83
CA TRP A 101 10.79 6.28 24.39
C TRP A 101 10.17 5.49 23.23
N HIS A 102 11.02 4.99 22.35
CA HIS A 102 10.65 4.16 21.20
C HIS A 102 11.51 2.91 21.16
N TRP A 103 11.15 1.95 20.31
CA TRP A 103 11.92 0.73 20.13
C TRP A 103 12.85 0.86 18.93
N ARG A 104 14.11 0.47 19.09
CA ARG A 104 15.03 0.17 18.01
C ARG A 104 15.16 -1.33 17.86
N MET A 105 14.85 -1.84 16.68
CA MET A 105 15.00 -3.23 16.29
C MET A 105 16.29 -3.41 15.49
N ARG A 106 17.15 -4.33 15.93
CA ARG A 106 18.39 -4.68 15.26
C ARG A 106 18.36 -6.15 14.86
N TYR A 107 18.76 -6.43 13.62
CA TYR A 107 18.89 -7.79 13.10
C TYR A 107 20.30 -8.31 13.40
N LEU A 108 20.38 -9.55 13.83
CA LEU A 108 21.62 -10.27 14.12
C LEU A 108 21.59 -11.59 13.36
N GLU A 109 22.62 -11.85 12.56
CA GLU A 109 22.78 -13.12 11.83
C GLU A 109 21.53 -13.47 11.01
N LEU A 110 20.95 -12.47 10.35
CA LEU A 110 19.83 -12.71 9.46
C LEU A 110 20.36 -13.46 8.23
N THR A 111 19.68 -14.51 7.80
CA THR A 111 20.03 -15.29 6.63
C THR A 111 18.83 -15.52 5.73
N LEU A 112 19.08 -15.65 4.43
CA LEU A 112 18.10 -15.98 3.40
C LEU A 112 18.74 -16.95 2.42
N ALA A 113 18.18 -18.16 2.28
CA ALA A 113 18.76 -19.21 1.44
C ALA A 113 20.26 -19.48 1.71
N GLY A 114 20.69 -19.34 2.97
CA GLY A 114 22.09 -19.50 3.38
C GLY A 114 23.00 -18.29 3.15
N GLU A 115 22.50 -17.21 2.54
CA GLU A 115 23.24 -15.95 2.42
C GLU A 115 22.99 -15.07 3.65
N GLU A 116 24.07 -14.50 4.21
CA GLU A 116 23.98 -13.56 5.33
C GLU A 116 23.49 -12.19 4.88
N LEU A 117 22.69 -11.58 5.73
CA LEU A 117 21.97 -10.35 5.49
C LEU A 117 22.18 -9.35 6.63
N ALA A 118 22.42 -8.09 6.27
CA ALA A 118 22.64 -7.00 7.22
C ALA A 118 21.70 -5.81 6.97
N PRO A 119 20.38 -5.96 7.11
CA PRO A 119 19.45 -4.84 6.99
C PRO A 119 19.72 -3.77 8.07
N PRO A 120 19.42 -2.49 7.79
CA PRO A 120 19.58 -1.43 8.77
C PRO A 120 18.66 -1.65 9.97
N ALA A 121 19.07 -1.11 11.12
CA ALA A 121 18.20 -1.05 12.30
C ALA A 121 16.94 -0.24 12.01
N MET A 122 15.82 -0.64 12.59
CA MET A 122 14.52 0.01 12.43
C MET A 122 14.10 0.64 13.77
N GLU A 123 13.55 1.85 13.73
CA GLU A 123 12.99 2.49 14.92
C GLU A 123 11.48 2.65 14.78
N PHE A 124 10.73 2.37 15.85
CA PHE A 124 9.28 2.47 15.84
C PHE A 124 8.69 2.82 17.21
N HIS A 125 7.55 3.51 17.18
CA HIS A 125 6.70 3.70 18.34
C HIS A 125 5.69 2.55 18.44
N LEU A 126 5.53 1.98 19.64
CA LEU A 126 4.53 0.94 19.88
C LEU A 126 3.31 1.59 20.56
N PRO A 127 2.20 1.87 19.83
CA PRO A 127 1.06 2.58 20.41
C PRO A 127 0.25 1.68 21.37
N PRO A 128 -0.45 2.29 22.35
CA PRO A 128 -1.42 1.58 23.17
C PRO A 128 -2.55 1.03 22.29
N GLY A 129 -3.08 -0.13 22.65
CA GLY A 129 -4.23 -0.70 21.95
C GLY A 129 -4.38 -2.20 22.13
N PRO A 130 -5.57 -2.75 21.85
CA PRO A 130 -5.79 -4.18 21.85
C PRO A 130 -5.10 -4.87 20.66
N GLY A 131 -4.86 -6.17 20.79
CA GLY A 131 -4.43 -7.02 19.68
C GLY A 131 -2.93 -7.03 19.38
N VAL A 132 -2.57 -7.63 18.25
CA VAL A 132 -1.20 -7.76 17.78
C VAL A 132 -0.78 -6.49 17.05
N PHE A 133 0.42 -5.99 17.32
CA PHE A 133 1.09 -4.97 16.52
C PHE A 133 1.93 -5.67 15.45
N ARG A 134 1.63 -5.41 14.19
CA ARG A 134 2.40 -5.93 13.07
C ARG A 134 3.56 -4.97 12.82
N LEU A 135 4.80 -5.44 12.96
CA LEU A 135 6.02 -4.63 12.78
C LEU A 135 6.03 -3.91 11.44
N GLU A 136 5.36 -4.51 10.48
CA GLU A 136 5.34 -4.05 9.12
C GLU A 136 4.34 -2.89 8.88
N GLU A 137 3.45 -2.63 9.84
CA GLU A 137 2.69 -1.37 9.93
C GLU A 137 3.61 -0.20 10.32
N ALA A 138 4.71 -0.47 11.03
CA ALA A 138 5.61 0.55 11.54
C ALA A 138 6.68 0.98 10.52
N ALA A 139 7.14 0.05 9.68
CA ALA A 139 8.01 0.35 8.56
C ALA A 139 7.79 -0.65 7.42
N PRO A 140 7.00 -0.28 6.39
CA PRO A 140 6.91 -1.08 5.17
C PRO A 140 8.23 -0.96 4.42
N MET A 141 9.14 -1.91 4.60
CA MET A 141 10.41 -1.82 3.89
C MET A 141 10.23 -2.30 2.43
N THR A 142 10.65 -1.45 1.50
CA THR A 142 10.94 -1.85 0.11
C THR A 142 12.23 -1.16 -0.32
N THR A 143 13.10 -1.89 -1.02
CA THR A 143 13.95 -1.31 -2.06
C THR A 143 14.20 -2.34 -3.15
N ARG A 144 14.43 -1.83 -4.37
CA ARG A 144 15.03 -2.60 -5.46
C ARG A 144 16.46 -2.98 -5.07
N THR A 145 16.85 -4.19 -5.49
CA THR A 145 18.20 -4.79 -5.47
C THR A 145 18.80 -5.11 -4.09
N SER A 146 18.86 -6.43 -3.82
CA SER A 146 19.76 -7.15 -2.90
C SER A 146 19.84 -6.71 -1.43
N SER A 147 18.74 -6.36 -0.79
CA SER A 147 18.67 -6.30 0.68
C SER A 147 17.28 -6.74 1.19
N PRO A 148 17.19 -7.39 2.36
CA PRO A 148 16.04 -8.20 2.75
C PRO A 148 15.04 -7.47 3.64
N VAL A 149 13.76 -7.85 3.51
CA VAL A 149 12.74 -7.50 4.52
C VAL A 149 11.48 -8.35 4.51
N LEU A 150 10.94 -8.53 5.72
CA LEU A 150 9.52 -8.73 6.03
C LEU A 150 8.56 -7.72 5.43
N ARG A 151 7.34 -8.18 5.11
CA ARG A 151 6.23 -7.33 4.66
C ARG A 151 4.99 -7.46 5.51
N GLY A 152 4.29 -6.34 5.62
CA GLY A 152 3.04 -6.19 6.36
C GLY A 152 1.81 -6.40 5.52
N PRO A 153 0.63 -6.16 6.11
CA PRO A 153 -0.59 -6.12 5.32
C PRO A 153 -0.38 -5.13 4.16
N GLN A 154 -0.74 -5.57 2.96
CA GLN A 154 -0.67 -4.78 1.74
C GLN A 154 -1.36 -3.44 1.99
N GLY A 155 -0.61 -2.33 1.88
CA GLY A 155 -1.23 -1.00 1.83
C GLY A 155 -2.27 -0.95 0.71
N PRO A 156 -3.26 -0.04 0.75
CA PRO A 156 -4.19 0.11 -0.36
C PRO A 156 -3.40 0.21 -1.67
N GLN A 157 -3.87 -0.50 -2.71
CA GLN A 157 -3.31 -0.42 -4.07
C GLN A 157 -2.98 1.04 -4.36
N GLY A 158 -1.75 1.33 -4.77
CA GLY A 158 -1.31 2.70 -5.10
C GLY A 158 -2.05 3.26 -6.32
N ASP A 159 -1.35 3.88 -7.27
CA ASP A 159 -1.94 4.38 -8.52
C ASP A 159 -2.47 3.27 -9.47
N LEU A 160 -2.65 2.04 -8.97
CA LEU A 160 -3.28 0.95 -9.69
C LEU A 160 -4.79 1.12 -9.60
N ALA A 161 -5.36 1.65 -10.67
CA ALA A 161 -6.79 1.71 -10.88
C ALA A 161 -7.35 0.33 -11.25
N ASP A 162 -8.54 0.01 -10.75
CA ASP A 162 -9.28 -1.15 -11.23
C ASP A 162 -9.57 -0.98 -12.73
N HIS A 163 -9.46 -2.08 -13.49
CA HIS A 163 -9.66 -2.07 -14.94
C HIS A 163 -10.89 -2.87 -15.33
N TYR A 164 -11.77 -2.26 -16.13
CA TYR A 164 -12.98 -2.90 -16.65
C TYR A 164 -13.02 -2.79 -18.18
N SER A 165 -13.58 -3.80 -18.83
CA SER A 165 -13.88 -3.78 -20.26
C SER A 165 -15.37 -4.01 -20.50
N LEU A 166 -16.02 -3.07 -21.16
CA LEU A 166 -17.46 -3.10 -21.42
C LEU A 166 -17.82 -3.59 -22.83
N GLY A 167 -16.81 -3.86 -23.67
CA GLY A 167 -17.02 -4.24 -25.08
C GLY A 167 -17.66 -3.12 -25.89
N ASP A 168 -18.49 -3.50 -26.87
CA ASP A 168 -19.18 -2.58 -27.77
C ASP A 168 -20.36 -1.88 -27.06
N ARG A 169 -20.45 -0.56 -27.23
CA ARG A 169 -21.46 0.29 -26.57
C ARG A 169 -22.00 1.38 -27.50
N ALA A 170 -23.28 1.68 -27.33
CA ALA A 170 -23.99 2.81 -27.93
C ALA A 170 -25.14 3.23 -26.99
N GLY A 171 -25.54 4.50 -27.03
CA GLY A 171 -26.61 5.04 -26.19
C GLY A 171 -26.16 5.29 -24.75
N ALA A 172 -27.02 4.93 -23.79
CA ALA A 172 -26.77 5.17 -22.37
C ALA A 172 -25.58 4.33 -21.86
N LEU A 173 -24.70 4.97 -21.10
CA LEU A 173 -23.55 4.37 -20.43
C LEU A 173 -23.69 4.62 -18.92
N ASP A 174 -23.99 3.56 -18.17
CA ASP A 174 -24.03 3.59 -16.71
C ASP A 174 -22.60 3.43 -16.18
N LEU A 175 -22.11 4.44 -15.45
CA LEU A 175 -20.84 4.39 -14.74
C LEU A 175 -21.02 4.41 -13.21
N GLY A 176 -22.26 4.38 -12.71
CA GLY A 176 -22.59 4.48 -11.29
C GLY A 176 -22.16 3.27 -10.46
N GLU A 177 -21.82 2.15 -11.09
CA GLU A 177 -21.21 0.99 -10.43
C GLU A 177 -19.70 1.15 -10.17
N PHE A 178 -19.03 2.07 -10.87
CA PHE A 178 -17.59 2.27 -10.73
C PHE A 178 -17.26 3.30 -9.66
N SER A 179 -16.10 3.13 -9.00
CA SER A 179 -15.55 4.13 -8.08
C SER A 179 -14.60 5.11 -8.78
N LEU A 180 -14.25 6.20 -8.09
CA LEU A 180 -13.07 6.98 -8.45
C LEU A 180 -11.81 6.09 -8.47
N SER A 181 -10.85 6.42 -9.33
CA SER A 181 -9.65 5.64 -9.64
C SER A 181 -9.94 4.34 -10.40
N THR A 182 -10.91 4.37 -11.32
CA THR A 182 -11.22 3.25 -12.22
C THR A 182 -10.81 3.59 -13.66
N VAL A 183 -10.36 2.58 -14.41
CA VAL A 183 -10.13 2.64 -15.86
C VAL A 183 -11.15 1.75 -16.57
N VAL A 184 -11.94 2.34 -17.47
CA VAL A 184 -12.94 1.64 -18.27
C VAL A 184 -12.51 1.63 -19.74
N ARG A 185 -12.51 0.46 -20.37
CA ARG A 185 -12.26 0.29 -21.82
C ARG A 185 -13.55 -0.10 -22.53
N LEU A 186 -13.87 0.54 -23.64
CA LEU A 186 -15.02 0.22 -24.47
C LEU A 186 -14.79 0.59 -25.93
N THR A 187 -15.61 0.03 -26.81
CA THR A 187 -15.69 0.42 -28.22
C THR A 187 -17.00 1.16 -28.45
N ALA A 188 -16.94 2.40 -28.93
CA ALA A 188 -18.12 3.15 -29.33
C ALA A 188 -18.59 2.66 -30.71
N VAL A 189 -19.78 2.05 -30.78
CA VAL A 189 -20.46 1.67 -32.03
C VAL A 189 -21.64 2.58 -32.35
N GLY A 190 -21.77 3.67 -31.58
CA GLY A 190 -22.78 4.72 -31.67
C GLY A 190 -22.44 5.85 -30.70
N ASP A 191 -23.20 6.94 -30.72
CA ASP A 191 -23.05 8.02 -29.73
C ASP A 191 -23.29 7.52 -28.31
N LEU A 192 -22.50 8.01 -27.37
CA LEU A 192 -22.53 7.60 -25.97
C LEU A 192 -23.05 8.73 -25.09
N THR A 193 -23.90 8.39 -24.12
CA THR A 193 -24.39 9.31 -23.09
C THR A 193 -24.17 8.70 -21.71
N VAL A 194 -23.30 9.30 -20.90
CA VAL A 194 -23.18 8.98 -19.48
C VAL A 194 -24.28 9.70 -18.71
N GLU A 195 -25.19 8.94 -18.12
CA GLU A 195 -26.28 9.45 -17.29
C GLU A 195 -25.92 9.39 -15.80
N ASP A 196 -25.31 8.29 -15.39
CA ASP A 196 -24.87 8.04 -14.02
C ASP A 196 -23.35 8.10 -13.93
N LEU A 197 -22.85 9.04 -13.11
CA LEU A 197 -21.42 9.26 -12.90
C LEU A 197 -20.86 8.31 -11.82
N PRO A 198 -19.54 8.01 -11.85
CA PRO A 198 -18.91 7.15 -10.85
C PRO A 198 -19.15 7.58 -9.40
N GLN A 199 -19.14 6.62 -8.48
CA GLN A 199 -19.29 6.88 -7.06
C GLN A 199 -18.08 7.64 -6.52
N THR A 200 -18.36 8.80 -5.90
CA THR A 200 -17.31 9.69 -5.40
C THR A 200 -16.91 9.40 -3.96
N LEU A 201 -17.81 8.82 -3.16
CA LEU A 201 -17.63 8.60 -1.72
C LEU A 201 -17.10 9.84 -0.97
N GLY A 202 -17.45 11.05 -1.44
CA GLY A 202 -17.00 12.33 -0.87
C GLY A 202 -15.54 12.68 -1.15
N LYS A 203 -14.88 12.02 -2.11
CA LYS A 203 -13.46 12.22 -2.45
C LYS A 203 -13.31 12.92 -3.81
N ALA A 204 -12.16 13.58 -3.99
CA ALA A 204 -11.68 13.98 -5.31
C ALA A 204 -10.99 12.79 -5.99
N GLY A 205 -11.03 12.74 -7.32
CA GLY A 205 -10.40 11.64 -8.05
C GLY A 205 -10.70 11.65 -9.54
N THR A 206 -10.24 10.59 -10.22
CA THR A 206 -10.37 10.47 -11.67
C THR A 206 -10.95 9.11 -12.04
N CYS A 207 -11.90 9.08 -12.98
CA CYS A 207 -12.24 7.88 -13.73
C CYS A 207 -11.78 8.09 -15.17
N THR A 208 -11.09 7.12 -15.76
CA THR A 208 -10.55 7.23 -17.12
C THR A 208 -11.25 6.28 -18.06
N LEU A 209 -11.78 6.80 -19.16
CA LEU A 209 -12.35 6.03 -20.25
C LEU A 209 -11.34 5.93 -21.39
N PHE A 210 -11.09 4.73 -21.87
CA PHE A 210 -10.43 4.46 -23.14
C PHE A 210 -11.50 4.00 -24.12
N ILE A 211 -11.80 4.84 -25.11
CA ILE A 211 -12.88 4.64 -26.05
C ILE A 211 -12.28 4.39 -27.43
N ALA A 212 -12.42 3.17 -27.94
CA ALA A 212 -12.09 2.86 -29.33
C ALA A 212 -13.26 3.23 -30.25
N GLN A 213 -12.98 3.85 -31.39
CA GLN A 213 -13.99 4.16 -32.41
C GLN A 213 -14.32 2.90 -33.22
N GLY A 214 -15.52 2.35 -33.03
CA GLY A 214 -16.04 1.25 -33.83
C GLY A 214 -16.61 1.71 -35.17
N GLY A 215 -16.84 0.76 -36.09
CA GLY A 215 -17.56 0.99 -37.34
C GLY A 215 -16.97 2.11 -38.20
N THR A 216 -17.77 3.16 -38.45
CA THR A 216 -17.37 4.33 -39.25
C THR A 216 -16.63 5.40 -38.46
N GLY A 217 -16.53 5.26 -37.14
CA GLY A 217 -16.04 6.30 -36.23
C GLY A 217 -16.92 7.55 -36.21
N GLY A 218 -16.43 8.60 -35.55
CA GLY A 218 -17.12 9.89 -35.46
C GLY A 218 -18.23 9.94 -34.42
N HIS A 219 -18.20 9.00 -33.47
CA HIS A 219 -19.14 8.98 -32.36
C HIS A 219 -18.78 10.05 -31.34
N THR A 220 -19.78 10.52 -30.60
CA THR A 220 -19.60 11.56 -29.57
C THR A 220 -19.81 10.99 -28.18
N LEU A 221 -19.24 11.67 -27.18
CA LEU A 221 -19.50 11.40 -25.77
C LEU A 221 -20.18 12.60 -25.13
N THR A 222 -21.39 12.38 -24.62
CA THR A 222 -22.09 13.33 -23.75
C THR A 222 -22.02 12.83 -22.32
N VAL A 223 -21.64 13.68 -21.37
CA VAL A 223 -21.60 13.34 -19.94
C VAL A 223 -22.51 14.28 -19.18
N ARG A 224 -23.68 13.78 -18.75
CA ARG A 224 -24.64 14.58 -17.99
C ARG A 224 -24.10 14.87 -16.60
N GLY A 225 -24.36 16.06 -16.09
CA GLY A 225 -23.90 16.47 -14.76
C GLY A 225 -22.40 16.82 -14.65
N ALA A 226 -21.63 16.70 -15.73
CA ALA A 226 -20.23 17.10 -15.77
C ALA A 226 -20.03 18.37 -16.62
N ARG A 227 -19.04 19.18 -16.22
CA ARG A 227 -18.62 20.38 -16.94
C ARG A 227 -17.66 19.98 -18.04
N THR A 228 -17.98 20.36 -19.27
CA THR A 228 -17.06 20.26 -20.41
C THR A 228 -16.50 21.64 -20.76
N PRO A 229 -15.30 21.72 -21.37
CA PRO A 229 -14.85 22.97 -21.97
C PRO A 229 -15.93 23.51 -22.92
N TYR A 230 -16.38 24.74 -22.67
CA TYR A 230 -17.40 25.43 -23.48
C TYR A 230 -18.80 24.79 -23.51
N GLY A 231 -19.09 23.81 -22.65
CA GLY A 231 -20.43 23.20 -22.54
C GLY A 231 -20.85 22.35 -23.74
N THR A 232 -19.92 21.98 -24.63
CA THR A 232 -20.20 21.11 -25.77
C THR A 232 -19.94 19.65 -25.43
N PRO A 233 -20.60 18.69 -26.11
CA PRO A 233 -20.20 17.29 -26.06
C PRO A 233 -18.72 17.13 -26.35
N VAL A 234 -18.12 16.09 -25.78
CA VAL A 234 -16.70 15.82 -25.95
C VAL A 234 -16.49 15.19 -27.33
N PRO A 235 -15.81 15.86 -28.27
CA PRO A 235 -15.54 15.29 -29.57
C PRO A 235 -14.55 14.14 -29.39
N LEU A 236 -14.92 12.95 -29.87
CA LEU A 236 -14.00 11.84 -30.01
C LEU A 236 -13.39 11.84 -31.42
N SER A 237 -12.38 11.02 -31.63
CA SER A 237 -11.76 10.86 -32.93
C SER A 237 -12.76 10.38 -33.97
N SER A 238 -12.64 10.86 -35.21
CA SER A 238 -13.50 10.42 -36.31
C SER A 238 -12.98 9.19 -37.03
N THR A 239 -11.73 8.79 -36.78
CA THR A 239 -11.09 7.67 -37.48
C THR A 239 -11.52 6.34 -36.87
N PRO A 240 -12.03 5.37 -37.66
CA PRO A 240 -12.23 4.00 -37.18
C PRO A 240 -10.98 3.41 -36.54
N GLY A 241 -11.15 2.77 -35.39
CA GLY A 241 -10.08 2.16 -34.60
C GLY A 241 -9.21 3.14 -33.81
N ALA A 242 -9.43 4.46 -33.92
CA ALA A 242 -8.78 5.42 -33.05
C ALA A 242 -9.19 5.20 -31.59
N ILE A 243 -8.23 5.36 -30.67
CA ILE A 243 -8.48 5.27 -29.24
C ILE A 243 -8.40 6.68 -28.65
N ASP A 244 -9.49 7.11 -28.02
CA ASP A 244 -9.56 8.35 -27.28
C ASP A 244 -9.48 8.09 -25.78
N MET A 245 -8.57 8.78 -25.11
CA MET A 245 -8.50 8.78 -23.65
C MET A 245 -9.30 9.97 -23.10
N VAL A 246 -10.36 9.70 -22.34
CA VAL A 246 -11.22 10.72 -21.72
C VAL A 246 -11.13 10.58 -20.20
N HIS A 247 -10.87 11.68 -19.50
CA HIS A 247 -10.87 11.72 -18.04
C HIS A 247 -12.14 12.39 -17.53
N LEU A 248 -12.82 11.70 -16.62
CA LEU A 248 -13.86 12.23 -15.75
C LEU A 248 -13.19 12.60 -14.43
N LEU A 249 -13.04 13.89 -14.16
CA LEU A 249 -12.37 14.43 -12.99
C LEU A 249 -13.41 14.92 -11.99
N HIS A 250 -13.35 14.43 -10.76
CA HIS A 250 -14.18 14.94 -9.66
C HIS A 250 -13.32 15.78 -8.72
N SER A 251 -13.68 17.05 -8.51
CA SER A 251 -12.95 17.95 -7.59
C SER A 251 -13.29 17.73 -6.12
N GLY A 252 -14.25 16.85 -5.82
CA GLY A 252 -14.91 16.75 -4.52
C GLY A 252 -16.27 17.46 -4.48
N GLN A 253 -16.57 18.29 -5.48
CA GLN A 253 -17.85 19.02 -5.59
C GLN A 253 -18.44 18.97 -7.00
N ASP A 254 -17.60 19.17 -8.02
CA ASP A 254 -18.01 19.24 -9.41
C ASP A 254 -17.32 18.14 -10.21
N TRP A 255 -18.01 17.67 -11.26
CA TRP A 255 -17.43 16.83 -12.30
C TRP A 255 -16.95 17.67 -13.47
N PHE A 256 -15.81 17.29 -14.03
CA PHE A 256 -15.23 17.85 -15.24
C PHE A 256 -14.91 16.73 -16.22
N VAL A 257 -14.99 17.01 -17.51
CA VAL A 257 -14.55 16.08 -18.55
C VAL A 257 -13.47 16.72 -19.39
N THR A 258 -12.39 15.98 -19.63
CA THR A 258 -11.30 16.40 -20.51
C THR A 258 -10.84 15.24 -21.39
N VAL A 259 -10.39 15.54 -22.61
CA VAL A 259 -9.74 14.56 -23.48
C VAL A 259 -8.25 14.61 -23.21
N GLY A 260 -7.71 13.53 -22.64
CA GLY A 260 -6.29 13.42 -22.30
C GLY A 260 -5.41 13.12 -23.52
N ALA A 261 -5.92 12.37 -24.50
CA ALA A 261 -5.23 12.07 -25.75
C ALA A 261 -6.23 11.68 -26.84
N PRO A 262 -6.60 12.60 -27.75
CA PRO A 262 -7.39 12.26 -28.93
C PRO A 262 -6.51 11.51 -29.95
N ASP A 263 -7.06 10.45 -30.55
CA ASP A 263 -6.38 9.60 -31.55
C ASP A 263 -5.01 9.07 -31.07
N ALA A 264 -4.95 8.56 -29.84
CA ALA A 264 -3.72 8.00 -29.31
C ALA A 264 -3.32 6.76 -30.11
N ARG A 265 -2.20 6.84 -30.83
CA ARG A 265 -1.61 5.73 -31.59
C ARG A 265 -0.21 5.43 -31.09
N VAL A 266 0.11 4.14 -30.99
CA VAL A 266 1.50 3.70 -30.91
C VAL A 266 2.11 3.87 -32.30
N PRO A 267 3.22 4.64 -32.46
CA PRO A 267 3.90 4.73 -33.75
C PRO A 267 4.24 3.34 -34.29
N ALA A 268 4.06 3.12 -35.60
CA ALA A 268 4.22 1.79 -36.19
C ALA A 268 5.63 1.19 -36.00
N GLY A 269 6.65 2.02 -35.82
CA GLY A 269 8.02 1.57 -35.52
C GLY A 269 8.31 1.32 -34.04
N TRP A 270 7.33 1.50 -33.14
CA TRP A 270 7.46 1.32 -31.68
C TRP A 270 6.63 0.14 -31.16
N GLN A 271 5.96 -0.60 -32.04
CA GLN A 271 5.33 -1.86 -31.67
C GLN A 271 6.42 -2.95 -31.58
N PRO A 272 6.44 -3.76 -30.50
CA PRO A 272 7.39 -4.85 -30.33
C PRO A 272 7.21 -5.97 -31.36
#